data_AF-A0A9D3VL19-F1
#
_entry.id   AF-A0A9D3VL19-F1
#
_cell.length_a   1.000
_cell.length_b   1.000
_cell.length_c   1.000
_cell.angle_alpha   90.00
_cell.angle_beta   90.00
_cell.angle_gamma   90.00
#
_symmetry.space_group_name_H-M   'P 1'
#
loop_
_entity.id
_entity.type
_entity.pdbx_description
1 polymer ?
#
loop_
_entity_poly.entity_id
_entity_poly.type
_entity_poly.pdbx_seq_one_letter_code
_entity_poly.pdbx_strand_id
1 'polypeptide(L)'
;MRKRLLTILLAAIIAAGATAVKAQNCGCGEGLCCSRWGYCGTGDDYCGTGCQQGPCNAPPALNNVSVADIVTPEFFNGILNVAEETCEGKNFYTRSAFLEALGPYPQFGRIGTVDDSNREIAAFFAHVTHETGHFCYIEEINGASRGYCDQNNDRYPCNPNKGYYGRGPVQLSWNFNYGPAGENIGFDGLNSPETVATDPVISFKTAIWYWVNFVQPVISQGFGATIRAINGALECDGGNPATVERRVEPLAHATALSGNTASQIFDFSLFKRLPFKNAININPSHAIILHPHNITPSILHFAKEPNMRKGLLTILLAAIISAGATVVKAQNCGCAEGLCCSRWGYCGTGDDYCGTGCQQGSCNPPPALNNVSVADIVTPEFFNGILDVAEDSCEGRNFYTRSAFLEALGPYPQFGRIGTVDDSNREIAAFFAHVTHETGHFCYIEEINGASRDYCDETNTQYPCNPNKGYYGRGPIQLSWNFNYGPAGESIGFDGLNSPETVATDPVISFKTAVWYWVNSVQPVISQGFGATIRAINGALECDGGNPATVERRVEYYIDYCNQLGVDPGPNLRC
;
A
#
# COMPACT_ATOMS: atom_id res chain seq x y z
N MET A 1 17.37 39.57 27.70
CA MET A 1 17.23 40.42 26.49
C MET A 1 17.96 39.85 25.26
N ARG A 2 19.20 39.35 25.36
CA ARG A 2 19.96 38.80 24.21
C ARG A 2 19.33 37.59 23.49
N LYS A 3 18.62 36.71 24.20
CA LYS A 3 17.96 35.53 23.59
C LYS A 3 16.65 35.83 22.84
N ARG A 4 16.01 36.98 23.10
CA ARG A 4 14.77 37.37 22.39
C ARG A 4 15.05 38.17 21.10
N LEU A 5 16.21 38.83 21.02
CA LEU A 5 16.62 39.56 19.82
C LEU A 5 17.04 38.62 18.67
N LEU A 6 17.64 37.47 18.99
CA LEU A 6 18.08 36.49 18.00
C LEU A 6 16.88 35.78 17.33
N THR A 7 15.81 35.52 18.07
CA THR A 7 14.59 34.89 17.56
C THR A 7 13.79 35.83 16.64
N ILE A 8 13.81 37.14 16.93
CA ILE A 8 13.15 38.15 16.10
C ILE A 8 13.94 38.41 14.81
N LEU A 9 15.29 38.37 14.85
CA LEU A 9 16.10 38.45 13.63
C LEU A 9 15.97 37.21 12.74
N LEU A 10 15.88 36.01 13.33
CA LEU A 10 15.71 34.77 12.57
C LEU A 10 14.31 34.70 11.92
N ALA A 11 13.27 35.16 12.62
CA ALA A 11 11.91 35.25 12.07
C ALA A 11 11.81 36.31 10.94
N ALA A 12 12.55 37.42 11.03
CA ALA A 12 12.59 38.43 9.98
C ALA A 12 13.33 37.96 8.71
N ILE A 13 14.36 37.11 8.85
CA ILE A 13 15.06 36.50 7.71
C ILE A 13 14.21 35.41 7.03
N ILE A 14 13.40 34.68 7.80
CA ILE A 14 12.44 33.70 7.25
C ILE A 14 11.26 34.42 6.55
N ALA A 15 10.80 35.56 7.08
CA ALA A 15 9.74 36.36 6.45
C ALA A 15 10.18 37.09 5.17
N ALA A 16 11.47 37.35 4.98
CA ALA A 16 12.01 37.96 3.76
C ALA A 16 12.25 36.96 2.61
N GLY A 17 12.19 35.65 2.88
CA GLY A 17 12.36 34.58 1.88
C GLY A 17 11.06 34.05 1.28
N ALA A 18 9.91 34.39 1.86
CA ALA A 18 8.62 33.99 1.32
C ALA A 18 8.17 34.97 0.22
N THR A 19 8.78 34.86 -0.96
CA THR A 19 8.12 35.38 -2.16
C THR A 19 6.82 34.61 -2.33
N ALA A 20 5.69 35.30 -2.25
CA ALA A 20 4.40 34.77 -2.67
C ALA A 20 4.55 34.19 -4.08
N VAL A 21 4.54 32.86 -4.20
CA VAL A 21 4.55 32.19 -5.49
C VAL A 21 3.18 32.42 -6.09
N LYS A 22 3.07 33.44 -6.97
CA LYS A 22 1.91 33.55 -7.85
C LYS A 22 1.85 32.26 -8.67
N ALA A 23 0.70 31.60 -8.67
CA ALA A 23 0.38 30.54 -9.61
C ALA A 23 0.76 31.02 -11.02
N GLN A 24 1.72 30.34 -11.66
CA GLN A 24 2.15 30.70 -13.00
C GLN A 24 1.09 30.20 -13.96
N ASN A 25 0.28 31.11 -14.50
CA ASN A 25 -0.49 30.82 -15.69
C ASN A 25 0.55 30.62 -16.82
N CYS A 26 0.64 29.41 -17.38
CA CYS A 26 1.79 28.82 -18.10
C CYS A 26 2.67 29.77 -18.94
N GLY A 27 3.99 29.47 -18.95
CA GLY A 27 5.04 30.12 -19.73
C GLY A 27 6.37 29.37 -19.62
N CYS A 28 6.35 28.05 -19.78
CA CYS A 28 7.47 27.17 -19.47
C CYS A 28 8.65 27.34 -20.42
N GLY A 29 9.87 27.20 -19.89
CA GLY A 29 11.10 27.18 -20.68
C GLY A 29 11.13 26.03 -21.68
N GLU A 30 12.00 26.13 -22.70
CA GLU A 30 12.14 25.12 -23.75
C GLU A 30 12.42 23.72 -23.16
N GLY A 31 11.66 22.72 -23.59
CA GLY A 31 11.77 21.34 -23.10
C GLY A 31 11.00 21.02 -21.80
N LEU A 32 10.35 22.00 -21.17
CA LEU A 32 9.53 21.78 -19.97
C LEU A 32 8.04 21.73 -20.31
N CYS A 33 7.33 20.82 -19.63
CA CYS A 33 5.89 20.66 -19.73
C CYS A 33 5.19 21.55 -18.70
N CYS A 34 4.09 22.17 -19.10
CA CYS A 34 3.15 22.79 -18.17
C CYS A 34 2.15 21.73 -17.72
N SER A 35 2.17 21.35 -16.45
CA SER A 35 1.24 20.40 -15.87
C SER A 35 -0.20 20.89 -15.94
N ARG A 36 -1.14 19.97 -15.72
CA ARG A 36 -2.57 20.29 -15.62
C ARG A 36 -2.92 21.34 -14.56
N TRP A 37 -2.01 21.60 -13.63
CA TRP A 37 -2.15 22.55 -12.54
C TRP A 37 -1.42 23.89 -12.78
N GLY A 38 -0.80 24.05 -13.96
CA GLY A 38 -0.08 25.28 -14.32
C GLY A 38 1.36 25.33 -13.79
N TYR A 39 2.00 24.19 -13.51
CA TYR A 39 3.39 24.15 -13.07
C TYR A 39 4.32 23.63 -14.16
N CYS A 40 5.49 24.24 -14.30
CA CYS A 40 6.48 23.80 -15.27
C CYS A 40 7.38 22.70 -14.69
N GLY A 41 7.64 21.63 -15.45
CA GLY A 41 8.54 20.56 -15.05
C GLY A 41 8.70 19.48 -16.11
N THR A 42 9.35 18.38 -15.73
CA THR A 42 9.60 17.21 -16.57
C THR A 42 9.09 15.94 -15.86
N GLY A 43 8.82 14.88 -16.61
CA GLY A 43 8.25 13.64 -16.07
C GLY A 43 6.71 13.67 -16.06
N ASP A 44 6.09 12.54 -15.75
CA ASP A 44 4.66 12.31 -16.00
C ASP A 44 3.72 13.25 -15.21
N ASP A 45 4.13 13.73 -14.03
CA ASP A 45 3.34 14.70 -13.25
C ASP A 45 3.17 16.05 -13.96
N TYR A 46 4.09 16.37 -14.88
CA TYR A 46 4.11 17.63 -15.64
C TYR A 46 3.76 17.42 -17.10
N CYS A 47 4.31 16.36 -17.70
CA CYS A 47 4.19 16.04 -19.11
C CYS A 47 3.04 15.07 -19.40
N GLY A 48 2.53 14.35 -18.42
CA GLY A 48 1.49 13.34 -18.58
C GLY A 48 0.08 13.92 -18.71
N THR A 49 -0.89 13.19 -18.16
CA THR A 49 -2.32 13.48 -18.32
C THR A 49 -2.69 14.91 -17.91
N GLY A 50 -3.28 15.66 -18.85
CA GLY A 50 -3.73 17.02 -18.63
C GLY A 50 -2.64 18.10 -18.77
N CYS A 51 -1.44 17.73 -19.22
CA CYS A 51 -0.41 18.69 -19.61
C CYS A 51 -0.96 19.74 -20.59
N GLN A 52 -0.76 21.01 -20.25
CA GLN A 52 -1.36 22.17 -20.93
C GLN A 52 -0.49 22.69 -22.08
N GLN A 53 0.84 22.62 -21.96
CA GLN A 53 1.83 23.15 -22.92
C GLN A 53 3.18 22.41 -22.78
N GLY A 54 4.08 22.50 -23.77
CA GLY A 54 5.40 21.85 -23.74
C GLY A 54 5.40 20.45 -24.39
N PRO A 55 6.43 19.61 -24.18
CA PRO A 55 6.51 18.27 -24.75
C PRO A 55 5.60 17.28 -23.99
N CYS A 56 4.30 17.58 -23.92
CA CYS A 56 3.29 16.74 -23.30
C CYS A 56 3.30 15.34 -23.94
N ASN A 57 3.24 14.31 -23.10
CA ASN A 57 3.02 12.93 -23.51
C ASN A 57 1.74 12.85 -24.35
N ALA A 58 1.77 11.99 -25.37
CA ALA A 58 0.56 11.70 -26.13
C ALA A 58 -0.51 11.18 -25.16
N PRO A 59 -1.77 11.66 -25.27
CA PRO A 59 -2.84 11.14 -24.44
C PRO A 59 -2.95 9.62 -24.63
N PRO A 60 -3.28 8.86 -23.57
CA PRO A 60 -3.39 7.41 -23.66
C PRO A 60 -4.38 7.00 -24.75
N ALA A 61 -4.06 5.91 -25.47
CA ALA A 61 -4.96 5.39 -26.47
C ALA A 61 -6.29 4.97 -25.82
N LEU A 62 -7.39 5.52 -26.34
CA LEU A 62 -8.74 5.15 -25.91
C LEU A 62 -9.23 3.96 -26.72
N ASN A 63 -9.79 2.97 -26.04
CA ASN A 63 -10.52 1.90 -26.69
C ASN A 63 -11.98 2.29 -26.98
N ASN A 64 -12.70 1.41 -27.67
CA ASN A 64 -14.10 1.63 -28.07
C ASN A 64 -15.12 0.99 -27.12
N VAL A 65 -14.72 0.67 -25.88
CA VAL A 65 -15.63 0.11 -24.88
C VAL A 65 -16.72 1.12 -24.53
N SER A 66 -17.95 0.64 -24.42
CA SER A 66 -19.07 1.37 -23.87
C SER A 66 -19.12 1.14 -22.36
N VAL A 67 -18.90 2.19 -21.56
CA VAL A 67 -19.05 2.12 -20.09
C VAL A 67 -20.48 1.70 -19.71
N ALA A 68 -21.47 2.07 -20.53
CA ALA A 68 -22.85 1.65 -20.32
C ALA A 68 -23.05 0.14 -20.51
N ASP A 69 -22.22 -0.52 -21.31
CA ASP A 69 -22.32 -1.97 -21.56
C ASP A 69 -21.67 -2.77 -20.44
N ILE A 70 -20.67 -2.20 -19.75
CA ILE A 70 -20.05 -2.79 -18.54
C ILE A 70 -20.93 -2.53 -17.31
N VAL A 71 -21.32 -1.27 -17.11
CA VAL A 71 -22.19 -0.87 -16.01
C VAL A 71 -23.63 -1.08 -16.46
N THR A 72 -24.09 -2.33 -16.49
CA THR A 72 -25.47 -2.67 -16.84
C THR A 72 -26.45 -2.27 -15.73
N PRO A 73 -27.77 -2.26 -15.98
CA PRO A 73 -28.75 -2.14 -14.91
C PRO A 73 -28.56 -3.18 -13.81
N GLU A 74 -28.23 -4.42 -14.16
CA GLU A 74 -27.99 -5.52 -13.22
C GLU A 74 -26.75 -5.27 -12.37
N PHE A 75 -25.66 -4.78 -12.98
CA PHE A 75 -24.46 -4.37 -12.25
C PHE A 75 -24.79 -3.29 -11.21
N PHE A 76 -25.43 -2.20 -11.66
CA PHE A 76 -25.66 -1.04 -10.80
C PHE A 76 -26.65 -1.37 -9.67
N ASN A 77 -27.74 -2.07 -10.00
CA ASN A 77 -28.72 -2.50 -9.02
C ASN A 77 -28.18 -3.59 -8.10
N GLY A 78 -27.24 -4.42 -8.55
CA GLY A 78 -26.55 -5.42 -7.73
C GLY A 78 -25.85 -4.79 -6.53
N ILE A 79 -25.20 -3.64 -6.72
CA ILE A 79 -24.58 -2.88 -5.62
C ILE A 79 -25.66 -2.31 -4.69
N LEU A 80 -26.66 -1.63 -5.25
CA LEU A 80 -27.74 -1.00 -4.47
C LEU A 80 -28.53 -2.00 -3.62
N ASN A 81 -28.75 -3.20 -4.13
CA ASN A 81 -29.56 -4.22 -3.46
C ASN A 81 -28.89 -4.79 -2.19
N VAL A 82 -27.60 -4.53 -1.97
CA VAL A 82 -26.91 -4.89 -0.72
C VAL A 82 -27.29 -3.94 0.42
N ALA A 83 -27.55 -2.67 0.12
CA ALA A 83 -27.97 -1.70 1.12
C ALA A 83 -29.37 -2.02 1.67
N GLU A 84 -29.68 -1.56 2.88
CA GLU A 84 -31.01 -1.72 3.48
C GLU A 84 -32.10 -1.03 2.64
N GLU A 85 -33.34 -1.50 2.72
CA GLU A 85 -34.47 -0.92 1.96
C GLU A 85 -34.74 0.55 2.31
N THR A 86 -34.42 0.94 3.54
CA THR A 86 -34.65 2.29 4.09
C THR A 86 -33.58 3.31 3.70
N CYS A 87 -32.52 2.89 3.00
CA CYS A 87 -31.41 3.73 2.62
C CYS A 87 -31.85 4.86 1.67
N GLU A 88 -31.61 6.11 2.08
CA GLU A 88 -31.97 7.31 1.33
C GLU A 88 -31.33 7.36 -0.07
N GLY A 89 -30.08 6.90 -0.19
CA GLY A 89 -29.33 6.95 -1.43
C GLY A 89 -29.89 6.06 -2.53
N LYS A 90 -30.73 5.06 -2.22
CA LYS A 90 -31.38 4.20 -3.23
C LYS A 90 -32.29 4.96 -4.19
N ASN A 91 -32.90 6.05 -3.74
CA ASN A 91 -33.75 6.89 -4.59
C ASN A 91 -32.98 8.05 -5.24
N PHE A 92 -31.74 8.27 -4.82
CA PHE A 92 -30.89 9.36 -5.28
C PHE A 92 -29.92 8.90 -6.36
N TYR A 93 -29.13 7.85 -6.09
CA TYR A 93 -28.14 7.34 -7.00
C TYR A 93 -28.79 6.47 -8.08
N THR A 94 -28.77 6.96 -9.32
CA THR A 94 -29.31 6.23 -10.47
C THR A 94 -28.22 5.95 -11.50
N ARG A 95 -28.32 4.81 -12.18
CA ARG A 95 -27.45 4.47 -13.30
C ARG A 95 -27.47 5.55 -14.39
N SER A 96 -28.63 6.13 -14.67
CA SER A 96 -28.76 7.23 -15.63
C SER A 96 -27.96 8.46 -15.22
N ALA A 97 -28.01 8.85 -13.94
CA ALA A 97 -27.21 9.98 -13.45
C ALA A 97 -25.71 9.70 -13.53
N PHE A 98 -25.28 8.47 -13.23
CA PHE A 98 -23.88 8.05 -13.42
C PHE A 98 -23.45 8.16 -14.88
N LEU A 99 -24.25 7.63 -15.82
CA LEU A 99 -23.90 7.68 -17.25
C LEU A 99 -23.92 9.10 -17.81
N GLU A 100 -24.84 9.95 -17.36
CA GLU A 100 -24.88 11.37 -17.73
C GLU A 100 -23.64 12.12 -17.21
N ALA A 101 -23.17 11.78 -16.01
CA ALA A 101 -22.00 12.38 -15.41
C ALA A 101 -20.68 12.09 -16.16
N LEU A 102 -20.64 11.06 -17.01
CA LEU A 102 -19.46 10.70 -17.82
C LEU A 102 -19.18 11.66 -18.98
N GLY A 103 -20.13 12.48 -19.41
CA GLY A 103 -20.01 13.33 -20.60
C GLY A 103 -18.70 14.15 -20.66
N PRO A 104 -18.28 14.83 -19.58
CA PRO A 104 -17.01 15.57 -19.53
C PRO A 104 -15.74 14.70 -19.43
N TYR A 105 -15.87 13.38 -19.24
CA TYR A 105 -14.77 12.47 -18.91
C TYR A 105 -14.70 11.27 -19.89
N PRO A 106 -14.52 11.50 -21.20
CA PRO A 106 -14.53 10.45 -22.22
C PRO A 106 -13.44 9.39 -22.05
N GLN A 107 -12.40 9.66 -21.24
CA GLN A 107 -11.33 8.73 -20.91
C GLN A 107 -11.67 7.74 -19.79
N PHE A 108 -12.66 8.04 -18.95
CA PHE A 108 -13.03 7.16 -17.83
C PHE A 108 -13.51 5.80 -18.36
N GLY A 109 -12.88 4.72 -17.90
CA GLY A 109 -13.21 3.35 -18.28
C GLY A 109 -12.88 3.04 -19.74
N ARG A 110 -11.98 3.80 -20.37
CA ARG A 110 -11.63 3.63 -21.81
C ARG A 110 -10.14 3.71 -22.10
N ILE A 111 -9.28 3.92 -21.10
CA ILE A 111 -7.83 3.92 -21.29
C ILE A 111 -7.32 2.48 -21.36
N GLY A 112 -6.49 2.17 -22.36
CA GLY A 112 -5.84 0.87 -22.47
C GLY A 112 -6.75 -0.21 -23.06
N THR A 113 -6.65 -1.44 -22.54
CA THR A 113 -7.40 -2.61 -23.02
C THR A 113 -8.84 -2.65 -22.49
N VAL A 114 -9.65 -3.58 -23.01
CA VAL A 114 -10.99 -3.85 -22.46
C VAL A 114 -10.90 -4.31 -21.01
N ASP A 115 -9.88 -5.09 -20.66
CA ASP A 115 -9.66 -5.54 -19.29
C ASP A 115 -9.27 -4.37 -18.37
N ASP A 116 -8.52 -3.39 -18.87
CA ASP A 116 -8.23 -2.15 -18.14
C ASP A 116 -9.48 -1.31 -17.91
N SER A 117 -10.43 -1.36 -18.83
CA SER A 117 -11.73 -0.71 -18.69
C SER A 117 -12.56 -1.37 -17.59
N ASN A 118 -12.62 -2.71 -17.57
CA ASN A 118 -13.28 -3.47 -16.52
C ASN A 118 -12.60 -3.21 -15.15
N ARG A 119 -11.26 -3.17 -15.10
CA ARG A 119 -10.47 -2.78 -13.92
C ARG A 119 -10.85 -1.38 -13.44
N GLU A 120 -10.81 -0.39 -14.30
CA GLU A 120 -11.06 0.97 -13.86
C GLU A 120 -12.48 1.13 -13.29
N ILE A 121 -13.47 0.57 -13.98
CA ILE A 121 -14.88 0.67 -13.57
C ILE A 121 -15.12 -0.09 -12.26
N ALA A 122 -14.61 -1.32 -12.12
CA ALA A 122 -14.79 -2.08 -10.88
C ALA A 122 -14.09 -1.42 -9.69
N ALA A 123 -12.90 -0.84 -9.88
CA ALA A 123 -12.18 -0.13 -8.82
C ALA A 123 -12.93 1.13 -8.38
N PHE A 124 -13.41 1.92 -9.34
CA PHE A 124 -14.24 3.09 -9.06
C PHE A 124 -15.47 2.70 -8.23
N PHE A 125 -16.23 1.70 -8.68
CA PHE A 125 -17.44 1.26 -7.99
C PHE A 125 -17.15 0.66 -6.61
N ALA A 126 -16.02 -0.02 -6.43
CA ALA A 126 -15.60 -0.53 -5.12
C ALA A 126 -15.37 0.61 -4.11
N HIS A 127 -14.64 1.65 -4.52
CA HIS A 127 -14.37 2.78 -3.66
C HIS A 127 -15.66 3.51 -3.28
N VAL A 128 -16.50 3.87 -4.25
CA VAL A 128 -17.72 4.63 -3.95
C VAL A 128 -18.73 3.80 -3.16
N THR A 129 -18.78 2.48 -3.37
CA THR A 129 -19.58 1.56 -2.56
C THR A 129 -19.11 1.58 -1.11
N HIS A 130 -17.80 1.56 -0.87
CA HIS A 130 -17.24 1.67 0.47
C HIS A 130 -17.60 3.00 1.14
N GLU A 131 -17.36 4.12 0.46
CA GLU A 131 -17.59 5.46 1.03
C GLU A 131 -19.05 5.70 1.42
N THR A 132 -19.97 5.13 0.65
CA THR A 132 -21.41 5.39 0.80
C THR A 132 -22.16 4.27 1.49
N GLY A 133 -21.49 3.18 1.87
CA GLY A 133 -22.15 1.98 2.39
C GLY A 133 -23.14 1.40 1.37
N HIS A 134 -22.65 1.04 0.19
CA HIS A 134 -23.46 0.53 -0.93
C HIS A 134 -24.50 1.53 -1.45
N PHE A 135 -24.07 2.77 -1.65
CA PHE A 135 -24.94 3.88 -2.07
C PHE A 135 -26.08 4.17 -1.08
N CYS A 136 -25.90 3.85 0.20
CA CYS A 136 -26.89 4.14 1.23
C CYS A 136 -26.87 5.61 1.63
N TYR A 137 -25.68 6.17 1.84
CA TYR A 137 -25.48 7.52 2.35
C TYR A 137 -25.16 8.53 1.25
N ILE A 138 -25.84 9.67 1.29
CA ILE A 138 -25.57 10.80 0.40
C ILE A 138 -24.62 11.80 1.06
N GLU A 139 -24.83 12.04 2.36
CA GLU A 139 -24.00 12.90 3.20
C GLU A 139 -23.31 12.10 4.32
N GLU A 140 -22.17 12.61 4.77
CA GLU A 140 -21.44 12.07 5.91
C GLU A 140 -22.30 12.12 7.20
N ILE A 141 -22.34 11.01 7.94
CA ILE A 141 -23.09 10.92 9.20
C ILE A 141 -22.56 11.97 10.19
N ASN A 142 -23.46 12.85 10.64
CA ASN A 142 -23.16 14.00 11.49
C ASN A 142 -22.16 15.01 10.86
N GLY A 143 -22.02 15.04 9.53
CA GLY A 143 -21.07 15.91 8.82
C GLY A 143 -21.25 17.39 9.14
N ALA A 144 -22.49 17.86 9.28
CA ALA A 144 -22.79 19.26 9.63
C ALA A 144 -22.21 19.70 11.00
N SER A 145 -21.84 18.75 11.87
CA SER A 145 -21.18 19.03 13.15
C SER A 145 -19.65 19.07 13.07
N ARG A 146 -19.07 18.79 11.89
CA ARG A 146 -17.61 18.70 11.67
C ARG A 146 -17.08 19.94 10.97
N GLY A 147 -15.93 20.44 11.44
CA GLY A 147 -15.31 21.68 10.96
C GLY A 147 -14.40 21.51 9.74
N TYR A 148 -14.86 20.83 8.69
CA TYR A 148 -14.06 20.64 7.47
C TYR A 148 -13.93 21.97 6.70
N CYS A 149 -12.88 22.71 7.01
CA CYS A 149 -12.52 23.95 6.36
C CYS A 149 -11.07 24.29 6.72
N ASP A 150 -10.20 24.39 5.71
CA ASP A 150 -8.89 25.02 5.87
C ASP A 150 -9.04 26.52 5.70
N GLN A 151 -8.99 27.23 6.83
CA GLN A 151 -9.11 28.69 6.91
C GLN A 151 -7.94 29.42 6.24
N ASN A 152 -6.82 28.73 5.98
CA ASN A 152 -5.62 29.33 5.38
C ASN A 152 -5.60 29.19 3.84
N ASN A 153 -6.65 28.62 3.24
CA ASN A 153 -6.71 28.46 1.79
C ASN A 153 -7.25 29.73 1.11
N ASP A 154 -6.34 30.61 0.70
CA ASP A 154 -6.68 31.89 0.05
C ASP A 154 -7.35 31.72 -1.32
N ARG A 155 -7.08 30.61 -2.02
CA ARG A 155 -7.65 30.35 -3.36
C ARG A 155 -9.09 29.86 -3.29
N TYR A 156 -9.39 29.03 -2.30
CA TYR A 156 -10.70 28.45 -2.06
C TYR A 156 -11.17 28.78 -0.64
N PRO A 157 -11.48 30.05 -0.35
CA PRO A 157 -11.78 30.50 1.00
C PRO A 157 -13.08 29.89 1.52
N CYS A 158 -13.12 29.61 2.81
CA CYS A 158 -14.31 29.06 3.43
C CYS A 158 -15.43 30.10 3.53
N ASN A 159 -16.64 29.70 3.14
CA ASN A 159 -17.84 30.45 3.45
C ASN A 159 -18.25 30.14 4.90
N PRO A 160 -18.37 31.14 5.79
CA PRO A 160 -18.64 30.93 7.22
C PRO A 160 -20.01 30.30 7.50
N ASN A 161 -20.93 30.30 6.52
CA ASN A 161 -22.27 29.72 6.65
C ASN A 161 -22.38 28.33 6.03
N LYS A 162 -21.27 27.74 5.56
CA LYS A 162 -21.27 26.46 4.84
C LYS A 162 -20.30 25.46 5.48
N GLY A 163 -20.64 24.18 5.33
CA GLY A 163 -19.83 23.05 5.77
C GLY A 163 -19.40 22.20 4.58
N TYR A 164 -18.12 21.86 4.52
CA TYR A 164 -17.50 21.05 3.46
C TYR A 164 -17.24 19.61 3.92
N TYR A 165 -18.20 19.01 4.61
CA TYR A 165 -18.16 17.61 5.02
C TYR A 165 -18.44 16.67 3.84
N GLY A 166 -18.27 15.36 4.05
CA GLY A 166 -18.38 14.35 2.99
C GLY A 166 -19.74 14.36 2.30
N ARG A 167 -19.75 14.44 0.97
CA ARG A 167 -20.96 14.27 0.13
C ARG A 167 -20.69 13.46 -1.12
N GLY A 168 -21.73 12.77 -1.58
CA GLY A 168 -21.74 12.02 -2.83
C GLY A 168 -20.89 10.73 -2.80
N PRO A 169 -20.68 10.10 -3.96
CA PRO A 169 -20.09 8.77 -4.06
C PRO A 169 -18.66 8.66 -3.52
N VAL A 170 -17.84 9.71 -3.64
CA VAL A 170 -16.46 9.73 -3.13
C VAL A 170 -16.35 10.41 -1.75
N GLN A 171 -17.47 10.80 -1.15
CA GLN A 171 -17.53 11.59 0.09
C GLN A 171 -16.59 12.82 0.05
N LEU A 172 -16.73 13.63 -1.02
CA LEU A 172 -15.92 14.83 -1.25
C LEU A 172 -15.95 15.74 -0.02
N SER A 173 -14.77 16.08 0.50
CA SER A 173 -14.61 16.80 1.78
C SER A 173 -13.57 17.91 1.65
N TRP A 174 -13.66 18.95 2.48
CA TRP A 174 -12.83 20.17 2.52
C TRP A 174 -13.05 21.19 1.39
N ASN A 175 -13.00 22.47 1.74
CA ASN A 175 -13.11 23.62 0.83
C ASN A 175 -12.14 23.55 -0.35
N PHE A 176 -10.90 23.07 -0.12
CA PHE A 176 -9.89 22.94 -1.16
C PHE A 176 -10.17 21.83 -2.18
N ASN A 177 -11.15 20.96 -1.93
CA ASN A 177 -11.64 19.99 -2.92
C ASN A 177 -12.94 20.47 -3.57
N TYR A 178 -13.87 21.02 -2.78
CA TYR A 178 -15.14 21.57 -3.30
C TYR A 178 -14.93 22.73 -4.28
N GLY A 179 -14.01 23.65 -3.98
CA GLY A 179 -13.68 24.78 -4.85
C GLY A 179 -13.25 24.35 -6.26
N PRO A 180 -12.15 23.60 -6.43
CA PRO A 180 -11.70 23.18 -7.75
C PRO A 180 -12.67 22.20 -8.42
N ALA A 181 -13.38 21.34 -7.68
CA ALA A 181 -14.43 20.51 -8.26
C ALA A 181 -15.54 21.38 -8.87
N GLY A 182 -15.98 22.41 -8.15
CA GLY A 182 -16.97 23.39 -8.60
C GLY A 182 -16.57 24.08 -9.90
N GLU A 183 -15.34 24.58 -9.96
CA GLU A 183 -14.77 25.24 -11.15
C GLU A 183 -14.75 24.31 -12.39
N ASN A 184 -14.40 23.03 -12.20
CA ASN A 184 -14.26 22.08 -13.31
C ASN A 184 -15.60 21.48 -13.77
N ILE A 185 -16.54 21.30 -12.86
CA ILE A 185 -17.82 20.63 -13.11
C ILE A 185 -18.92 21.62 -13.51
N GLY A 186 -18.80 22.88 -13.09
CA GLY A 186 -19.77 23.93 -13.34
C GLY A 186 -20.85 24.03 -12.24
N PHE A 187 -20.47 23.95 -10.97
CA PHE A 187 -21.34 24.26 -9.83
C PHE A 187 -20.61 25.13 -8.79
N ASP A 188 -21.35 25.86 -7.95
CA ASP A 188 -20.73 26.67 -6.90
C ASP A 188 -20.37 25.82 -5.67
N GLY A 189 -19.19 25.20 -5.71
CA GLY A 189 -18.73 24.32 -4.62
C GLY A 189 -18.48 25.03 -3.29
N LEU A 190 -18.21 26.35 -3.30
CA LEU A 190 -17.90 27.09 -2.06
C LEU A 190 -19.14 27.66 -1.39
N ASN A 191 -20.13 28.12 -2.15
CA ASN A 191 -21.35 28.72 -1.63
C ASN A 191 -22.58 27.81 -1.74
N SER A 192 -22.50 26.73 -2.52
CA SER A 192 -23.56 25.71 -2.64
C SER A 192 -23.00 24.28 -2.60
N PRO A 193 -22.18 23.91 -1.60
CA PRO A 193 -21.63 22.55 -1.50
C PRO A 193 -22.73 21.47 -1.36
N GLU A 194 -23.91 21.83 -0.85
CA GLU A 194 -25.08 20.95 -0.77
C GLU A 194 -25.57 20.44 -2.13
N THR A 195 -25.22 21.11 -3.24
CA THR A 195 -25.59 20.64 -4.59
C THR A 195 -25.11 19.21 -4.85
N VAL A 196 -23.96 18.81 -4.28
CA VAL A 196 -23.43 17.43 -4.37
C VAL A 196 -24.37 16.40 -3.74
N ALA A 197 -25.21 16.79 -2.78
CA ALA A 197 -26.19 15.93 -2.10
C ALA A 197 -27.62 16.09 -2.64
N THR A 198 -27.89 17.06 -3.50
CA THR A 198 -29.26 17.30 -4.04
C THR A 198 -29.38 17.04 -5.53
N ASP A 199 -28.26 17.01 -6.27
CA ASP A 199 -28.23 16.70 -7.70
C ASP A 199 -27.38 15.43 -7.94
N PRO A 200 -27.99 14.31 -8.33
CA PRO A 200 -27.25 13.05 -8.48
C PRO A 200 -26.27 13.06 -9.64
N VAL A 201 -26.47 13.88 -10.67
CA VAL A 201 -25.52 14.03 -11.78
C VAL A 201 -24.30 14.81 -11.31
N ILE A 202 -24.49 15.91 -10.58
CA ILE A 202 -23.35 16.64 -9.97
C ILE A 202 -22.63 15.75 -8.95
N SER A 203 -23.38 14.96 -8.18
CA SER A 203 -22.82 13.98 -7.24
C SER A 203 -21.88 12.98 -7.92
N PHE A 204 -22.29 12.38 -9.03
CA PHE A 204 -21.39 11.50 -9.79
C PHE A 204 -20.25 12.26 -10.48
N LYS A 205 -20.50 13.48 -10.98
CA LYS A 205 -19.44 14.31 -11.60
C LYS A 205 -18.33 14.63 -10.61
N THR A 206 -18.61 14.86 -9.33
CA THR A 206 -17.55 15.09 -8.33
C THR A 206 -16.71 13.84 -8.07
N ALA A 207 -17.34 12.66 -8.03
CA ALA A 207 -16.64 11.40 -7.89
C ALA A 207 -15.76 11.07 -9.10
N ILE A 208 -16.29 11.21 -10.32
CA ILE A 208 -15.54 10.97 -11.56
C ILE A 208 -14.43 12.02 -11.73
N TRP A 209 -14.70 13.29 -11.41
CA TRP A 209 -13.67 14.33 -11.37
C TRP A 209 -12.53 13.93 -10.45
N TYR A 210 -12.83 13.55 -9.21
CA TYR A 210 -11.81 13.16 -8.24
C TYR A 210 -11.01 11.96 -8.77
N TRP A 211 -11.71 10.95 -9.28
CA TRP A 211 -11.11 9.75 -9.85
C TRP A 211 -10.13 10.09 -10.97
N VAL A 212 -10.59 10.79 -12.01
CA VAL A 212 -9.78 11.15 -13.19
C VAL A 212 -8.59 12.07 -12.83
N ASN A 213 -8.72 12.89 -11.78
CA ASN A 213 -7.68 13.83 -11.40
C ASN A 213 -6.62 13.24 -10.46
N PHE A 214 -7.01 12.34 -9.56
CA PHE A 214 -6.15 11.91 -8.46
C PHE A 214 -5.95 10.40 -8.37
N VAL A 215 -6.85 9.59 -8.94
CA VAL A 215 -6.84 8.13 -8.79
C VAL A 215 -6.45 7.39 -10.08
N GLN A 216 -7.04 7.79 -11.21
CA GLN A 216 -6.74 7.24 -12.53
C GLN A 216 -5.24 7.29 -12.88
N PRO A 217 -4.45 8.33 -12.52
CA PRO A 217 -3.00 8.35 -12.80
C PRO A 217 -2.21 7.25 -12.08
N VAL A 218 -2.70 6.75 -10.94
CA VAL A 218 -2.00 5.74 -10.12
C VAL A 218 -2.60 4.35 -10.22
N ILE A 219 -3.67 4.16 -11.00
CA ILE A 219 -4.38 2.88 -11.08
C ILE A 219 -3.52 1.72 -11.59
N SER A 220 -2.55 2.02 -12.47
CA SER A 220 -1.58 1.04 -12.99
C SER A 220 -0.63 0.51 -11.91
N GLN A 221 -0.51 1.22 -10.78
CA GLN A 221 0.26 0.80 -9.61
C GLN A 221 -0.53 -0.17 -8.70
N GLY A 222 -1.78 -0.47 -9.07
CA GLY A 222 -2.67 -1.41 -8.39
C GLY A 222 -3.69 -0.76 -7.46
N PHE A 223 -4.69 -1.55 -7.03
CA PHE A 223 -5.84 -1.07 -6.25
C PHE A 223 -5.43 -0.53 -4.85
N GLY A 224 -4.28 -0.92 -4.31
CA GLY A 224 -3.75 -0.30 -3.08
C GLY A 224 -3.31 1.16 -3.28
N ALA A 225 -2.79 1.49 -4.46
CA ALA A 225 -2.43 2.87 -4.81
C ALA A 225 -3.68 3.75 -4.97
N THR A 226 -4.79 3.17 -5.45
CA THR A 226 -6.06 3.91 -5.55
C THR A 226 -6.66 4.22 -4.17
N ILE A 227 -6.49 3.34 -3.17
CA ILE A 227 -6.82 3.67 -1.78
C ILE A 227 -5.95 4.80 -1.25
N ARG A 228 -4.63 4.71 -1.45
CA ARG A 228 -3.70 5.76 -1.00
C ARG A 228 -4.09 7.12 -1.57
N ALA A 229 -4.48 7.16 -2.85
CA ALA A 229 -4.94 8.37 -3.51
C ALA A 229 -6.26 8.93 -2.93
N ILE A 230 -7.15 8.09 -2.41
CA ILE A 230 -8.46 8.51 -1.88
C ILE A 230 -8.39 8.86 -0.39
N ASN A 231 -7.75 8.04 0.43
CA ASN A 231 -7.73 8.23 1.87
C ASN A 231 -6.44 7.74 2.57
N GLY A 232 -5.30 7.79 1.85
CA GLY A 232 -4.03 7.23 2.32
C GLY A 232 -3.59 7.72 3.70
N ALA A 233 -3.81 9.00 4.03
CA ALA A 233 -3.43 9.58 5.32
C ALA A 233 -4.18 8.97 6.54
N LEU A 234 -5.33 8.34 6.34
CA LEU A 234 -6.14 7.74 7.41
C LEU A 234 -6.17 6.20 7.36
N GLU A 235 -5.95 5.63 6.18
CA GLU A 235 -6.16 4.20 5.91
C GLU A 235 -4.86 3.43 5.64
N CYS A 236 -3.78 4.12 5.28
CA CYS A 236 -2.49 3.50 4.94
C CYS A 236 -1.43 3.78 6.03
N ASP A 237 -0.32 3.03 6.02
CA ASP A 237 0.89 3.26 6.83
C ASP A 237 0.66 3.43 8.35
N GLY A 238 -0.12 2.53 8.95
CA GLY A 238 -0.48 2.54 10.37
C GLY A 238 -1.87 3.15 10.67
N GLY A 239 -2.63 3.49 9.63
CA GLY A 239 -4.06 3.85 9.69
C GLY A 239 -4.98 2.68 10.10
N ASN A 240 -6.31 2.87 10.02
CA ASN A 240 -7.26 1.81 10.39
C ASN A 240 -7.31 0.74 9.30
N PRO A 241 -6.71 -0.41 9.54
CA PRO A 241 -6.53 -1.35 8.46
C PRO A 241 -7.91 -1.94 8.15
N ALA A 242 -8.80 -2.27 9.09
CA ALA A 242 -10.14 -2.79 8.81
C ALA A 242 -10.98 -1.96 7.80
N THR A 243 -10.67 -0.67 7.61
CA THR A 243 -11.27 0.16 6.55
C THR A 243 -10.80 -0.19 5.14
N VAL A 244 -9.51 -0.50 4.97
CA VAL A 244 -8.94 -0.97 3.70
C VAL A 244 -9.52 -2.34 3.30
N GLU A 245 -9.67 -3.27 4.24
CA GLU A 245 -10.31 -4.58 3.98
C GLU A 245 -11.78 -4.42 3.56
N ARG A 246 -12.50 -3.44 4.13
CA ARG A 246 -13.87 -3.09 3.72
C ARG A 246 -13.97 -2.51 2.30
N ARG A 247 -12.87 -2.25 1.59
CA ARG A 247 -12.89 -1.87 0.15
C ARG A 247 -12.71 -3.08 -0.77
N VAL A 248 -12.24 -4.21 -0.24
CA VAL A 248 -11.97 -5.45 -1.00
C VAL A 248 -13.27 -6.18 -1.36
N GLU A 249 -14.20 -6.29 -0.42
CA GLU A 249 -15.49 -6.95 -0.66
C GLU A 249 -16.32 -6.23 -1.74
N PRO A 250 -16.48 -4.89 -1.70
CA PRO A 250 -17.05 -4.13 -2.81
C PRO A 250 -16.34 -4.35 -4.15
N LEU A 251 -15.01 -4.50 -4.15
CA LEU A 251 -14.25 -4.76 -5.37
C LEU A 251 -14.54 -6.14 -5.95
N ALA A 252 -14.54 -7.18 -5.11
CA ALA A 252 -14.88 -8.53 -5.52
C ALA A 252 -16.31 -8.59 -6.07
N HIS A 253 -17.26 -7.90 -5.41
CA HIS A 253 -18.65 -7.83 -5.85
C HIS A 253 -18.81 -7.08 -7.18
N ALA A 254 -18.24 -5.89 -7.31
CA ALA A 254 -18.27 -5.12 -8.57
C ALA A 254 -17.61 -5.91 -9.71
N THR A 255 -16.50 -6.59 -9.44
CA THR A 255 -15.83 -7.41 -10.47
C THR A 255 -16.71 -8.56 -10.92
N ALA A 256 -17.33 -9.30 -10.00
CA ALA A 256 -18.25 -10.39 -10.32
C ALA A 256 -19.44 -9.91 -11.17
N LEU A 257 -19.99 -8.73 -10.85
CA LEU A 257 -21.09 -8.13 -11.61
C LEU A 257 -20.69 -7.69 -13.02
N SER A 258 -19.41 -7.39 -13.26
CA SER A 258 -18.88 -7.06 -14.61
C SER A 258 -18.75 -8.29 -15.53
N GLY A 259 -19.07 -9.49 -15.04
CA GLY A 259 -18.94 -10.74 -15.80
C GLY A 259 -17.54 -11.37 -15.78
N ASN A 260 -16.65 -10.88 -14.92
CA ASN A 260 -15.27 -11.36 -14.77
C ASN A 260 -15.01 -11.83 -13.33
N THR A 261 -14.01 -12.67 -13.09
CA THR A 261 -13.62 -13.03 -11.72
C THR A 261 -12.68 -11.97 -11.13
N ALA A 262 -12.79 -11.70 -9.82
CA ALA A 262 -11.94 -10.72 -9.11
C ALA A 262 -10.44 -10.94 -9.40
N SER A 263 -10.01 -12.21 -9.46
CA SER A 263 -8.64 -12.63 -9.77
C SER A 263 -8.20 -12.41 -11.23
N GLN A 264 -9.13 -12.25 -12.17
CA GLN A 264 -8.83 -11.94 -13.58
C GLN A 264 -8.58 -10.44 -13.79
N ILE A 265 -9.07 -9.59 -12.88
CA ILE A 265 -9.13 -8.15 -13.08
C ILE A 265 -8.13 -7.42 -12.18
N PHE A 266 -8.03 -7.75 -10.89
CA PHE A 266 -7.12 -7.04 -9.96
C PHE A 266 -6.15 -7.96 -9.26
N ASP A 267 -4.92 -7.47 -9.11
CA ASP A 267 -3.94 -8.03 -8.18
C ASP A 267 -4.22 -7.51 -6.76
N PHE A 268 -4.91 -8.33 -5.96
CA PHE A 268 -5.21 -8.03 -4.56
C PHE A 268 -3.99 -8.17 -3.62
N SER A 269 -2.81 -8.56 -4.13
CA SER A 269 -1.57 -8.69 -3.33
C SER A 269 -1.10 -7.36 -2.72
N LEU A 270 -1.56 -6.22 -3.25
CA LEU A 270 -1.32 -4.88 -2.70
C LEU A 270 -2.11 -4.56 -1.42
N PHE A 271 -3.22 -5.27 -1.13
CA PHE A 271 -4.05 -5.00 0.05
C PHE A 271 -3.48 -5.59 1.33
N LYS A 272 -2.75 -6.71 1.22
CA LYS A 272 -2.15 -7.41 2.37
C LYS A 272 -0.80 -6.83 2.82
N ARG A 273 -0.31 -5.77 2.15
CA ARG A 273 0.97 -5.10 2.47
C ARG A 273 0.83 -3.84 3.31
N LEU A 274 -0.39 -3.46 3.68
CA LEU A 274 -0.60 -2.58 4.84
C LEU A 274 -0.53 -3.44 6.11
N PRO A 275 0.03 -2.94 7.23
CA PRO A 275 0.19 -3.73 8.43
C PRO A 275 -1.19 -4.01 9.05
N PHE A 276 -1.77 -5.16 8.70
CA PHE A 276 -3.04 -5.62 9.23
C PHE A 276 -2.83 -6.62 10.35
N LYS A 277 -3.20 -6.19 11.56
CA LYS A 277 -3.52 -7.05 12.69
C LYS A 277 -4.90 -7.69 12.47
N ASN A 278 -4.94 -9.02 12.58
CA ASN A 278 -6.10 -9.88 12.81
C ASN A 278 -7.15 -10.00 11.68
N ALA A 279 -6.97 -10.98 10.78
CA ALA A 279 -8.06 -11.52 9.97
C ALA A 279 -8.87 -12.55 10.79
N ILE A 280 -10.15 -12.23 11.05
CA ILE A 280 -11.17 -13.17 11.52
C ILE A 280 -11.68 -13.97 10.32
N ASN A 281 -11.77 -15.29 10.50
CA ASN A 281 -12.24 -16.25 9.51
C ASN A 281 -13.76 -16.06 9.27
N ILE A 282 -14.19 -15.70 8.05
CA ILE A 282 -15.62 -15.67 7.68
C ILE A 282 -15.94 -16.96 6.91
N ASN A 283 -16.69 -17.84 7.57
CA ASN A 283 -17.34 -19.01 6.98
C ASN A 283 -18.70 -18.54 6.38
N PRO A 284 -19.13 -18.99 5.16
CA PRO A 284 -20.30 -18.44 4.46
C PRO A 284 -21.67 -18.83 5.04
N SER A 285 -21.77 -19.08 6.34
CA SER A 285 -23.02 -19.48 6.98
C SER A 285 -23.07 -18.85 8.36
N HIS A 286 -24.09 -18.01 8.57
CA HIS A 286 -24.36 -17.09 9.70
C HIS A 286 -24.01 -15.62 9.45
N ALA A 287 -24.86 -14.95 8.68
CA ALA A 287 -25.12 -13.52 8.87
C ALA A 287 -25.81 -13.34 10.24
N ILE A 288 -25.10 -12.81 11.23
CA ILE A 288 -25.71 -12.27 12.46
C ILE A 288 -25.37 -10.80 12.54
N ILE A 289 -26.42 -10.01 12.33
CA ILE A 289 -26.56 -8.58 12.51
C ILE A 289 -26.22 -8.22 13.95
N LEU A 290 -25.29 -7.28 14.16
CA LEU A 290 -25.29 -6.44 15.36
C LEU A 290 -25.51 -4.99 14.93
N HIS A 291 -26.77 -4.58 14.96
CA HIS A 291 -27.17 -3.18 15.12
C HIS A 291 -27.15 -2.82 16.61
N PRO A 292 -26.89 -1.56 16.97
CA PRO A 292 -27.52 -0.94 18.12
C PRO A 292 -28.59 0.04 17.61
N HIS A 293 -29.86 -0.38 17.61
CA HIS A 293 -30.99 0.54 17.55
C HIS A 293 -31.39 0.99 18.96
N ASN A 294 -31.58 2.30 19.10
CA ASN A 294 -32.69 2.99 19.75
C ASN A 294 -33.33 2.37 21.01
N ILE A 295 -33.20 3.10 22.13
CA ILE A 295 -34.26 3.17 23.14
C ILE A 295 -34.70 4.64 23.26
N THR A 296 -35.90 4.93 22.76
CA THR A 296 -36.67 6.18 22.96
C THR A 296 -37.36 6.21 24.33
N PRO A 297 -37.85 7.39 24.79
CA PRO A 297 -38.11 7.66 26.19
C PRO A 297 -39.54 7.34 26.62
N SER A 298 -39.72 6.84 27.85
CA SER A 298 -40.78 7.19 28.82
C SER A 298 -41.01 6.06 29.81
N ILE A 299 -40.72 6.29 31.10
CA ILE A 299 -41.58 5.99 32.26
C ILE A 299 -40.95 6.72 33.47
N LEU A 300 -41.81 7.44 34.20
CA LEU A 300 -41.54 8.31 35.32
C LEU A 300 -40.97 7.61 36.58
N HIS A 301 -40.20 8.40 37.33
CA HIS A 301 -40.06 8.44 38.80
C HIS A 301 -39.36 7.27 39.53
N PHE A 302 -38.12 7.50 39.98
CA PHE A 302 -37.79 7.85 41.37
C PHE A 302 -36.26 7.93 41.53
N ALA A 303 -35.76 9.09 41.95
CA ALA A 303 -34.37 9.27 42.35
C ALA A 303 -34.21 8.93 43.84
N LYS A 304 -33.19 8.15 44.21
CA LYS A 304 -32.18 8.51 45.25
C LYS A 304 -31.22 7.35 45.62
N GLU A 305 -29.94 7.75 45.66
CA GLU A 305 -28.79 7.25 46.43
C GLU A 305 -27.72 6.28 45.83
N PRO A 306 -26.42 6.61 45.98
CA PRO A 306 -25.30 5.83 45.43
C PRO A 306 -24.55 5.05 46.52
N ASN A 307 -24.45 3.72 46.42
CA ASN A 307 -23.33 2.92 46.98
C ASN A 307 -23.50 1.42 46.69
N MET A 308 -23.19 0.99 45.47
CA MET A 308 -22.94 -0.44 45.18
C MET A 308 -22.19 -0.62 43.85
N ARG A 309 -20.97 -0.06 43.74
CA ARG A 309 -20.16 -0.14 42.51
C ARG A 309 -18.82 -0.86 42.64
N LYS A 310 -18.49 -1.43 43.80
CA LYS A 310 -17.15 -2.03 44.05
C LYS A 310 -17.11 -3.55 44.22
N GLY A 311 -18.26 -4.23 44.32
CA GLY A 311 -18.30 -5.70 44.50
C GLY A 311 -18.53 -6.51 43.22
N LEU A 312 -19.18 -5.92 42.20
CA LEU A 312 -19.59 -6.65 41.00
C LEU A 312 -18.50 -6.71 39.90
N LEU A 313 -17.57 -5.74 39.89
CA LEU A 313 -16.48 -5.69 38.89
C LEU A 313 -15.42 -6.78 39.10
N THR A 314 -15.18 -7.19 40.35
CA THR A 314 -14.10 -8.12 40.69
C THR A 314 -14.45 -9.58 40.35
N ILE A 315 -15.73 -9.94 40.38
CA ILE A 315 -16.20 -11.30 40.06
C ILE A 315 -16.34 -11.49 38.54
N LEU A 316 -16.70 -10.44 37.79
CA LEU A 316 -16.72 -10.47 36.32
C LEU A 316 -15.32 -10.51 35.69
N LEU A 317 -14.32 -9.81 36.26
CA LEU A 317 -12.95 -9.87 35.73
C LEU A 317 -12.30 -11.26 35.90
N ALA A 318 -12.55 -11.96 37.01
CA ALA A 318 -11.98 -13.28 37.26
C ALA A 318 -12.59 -14.39 36.37
N ALA A 319 -13.84 -14.24 35.94
CA ALA A 319 -14.51 -15.17 35.03
C ALA A 319 -14.10 -14.97 33.55
N ILE A 320 -13.70 -13.74 33.17
CA ILE A 320 -13.22 -13.43 31.82
C ILE A 320 -11.78 -13.95 31.61
N ILE A 321 -10.96 -13.97 32.66
CA ILE A 321 -9.56 -14.43 32.59
C ILE A 321 -9.44 -15.96 32.44
N SER A 322 -10.45 -16.74 32.84
CA SER A 322 -10.45 -18.21 32.69
C SER A 322 -11.08 -18.75 31.40
N ALA A 323 -11.76 -17.89 30.61
CA ALA A 323 -12.35 -18.27 29.32
C ALA A 323 -11.56 -17.75 28.09
N GLY A 324 -10.53 -16.92 28.30
CA GLY A 324 -9.76 -16.27 27.23
C GLY A 324 -8.42 -16.92 26.87
N ALA A 325 -8.12 -18.13 27.37
CA ALA A 325 -6.91 -18.86 27.01
C ALA A 325 -7.20 -19.92 25.93
N THR A 326 -7.65 -19.50 24.76
CA THR A 326 -7.45 -20.33 23.56
C THR A 326 -6.08 -20.01 23.00
N VAL A 327 -5.15 -20.93 23.23
CA VAL A 327 -3.86 -20.97 22.54
C VAL A 327 -4.14 -20.89 21.04
N VAL A 328 -3.77 -19.78 20.40
CA VAL A 328 -3.77 -19.65 18.94
C VAL A 328 -2.69 -20.59 18.45
N LYS A 329 -3.07 -21.81 18.09
CA LYS A 329 -2.24 -22.62 17.22
C LYS A 329 -2.38 -22.03 15.82
N ALA A 330 -1.27 -21.72 15.16
CA ALA A 330 -1.23 -21.68 13.70
C ALA A 330 -2.02 -22.89 13.19
N GLN A 331 -2.93 -22.70 12.24
CA GLN A 331 -3.70 -23.81 11.70
C GLN A 331 -2.69 -24.78 11.07
N ASN A 332 -2.43 -25.90 11.73
CA ASN A 332 -1.66 -26.98 11.13
C ASN A 332 -2.49 -27.45 9.93
N CYS A 333 -1.91 -27.48 8.73
CA CYS A 333 -2.62 -27.72 7.48
C CYS A 333 -3.69 -28.83 7.57
N GLY A 334 -4.86 -28.53 7.03
CA GLY A 334 -6.08 -29.36 7.08
C GLY A 334 -7.19 -28.74 6.22
N CYS A 335 -6.83 -28.30 5.02
CA CYS A 335 -7.69 -27.49 4.17
C CYS A 335 -8.84 -28.28 3.58
N ALA A 336 -9.99 -27.62 3.41
CA ALA A 336 -11.14 -28.18 2.70
C ALA A 336 -10.77 -28.51 1.24
N GLU A 337 -11.48 -29.46 0.64
CA GLU A 337 -11.25 -29.90 -0.74
C GLU A 337 -11.28 -28.70 -1.71
N GLY A 338 -10.27 -28.59 -2.57
CA GLY A 338 -10.11 -27.48 -3.52
C GLY A 338 -9.32 -26.28 -2.99
N LEU A 339 -8.93 -26.25 -1.71
CA LEU A 339 -8.07 -25.22 -1.13
C LEU A 339 -6.63 -25.71 -0.96
N CYS A 340 -5.69 -24.80 -1.16
CA CYS A 340 -4.26 -25.00 -0.93
C CYS A 340 -3.88 -24.52 0.47
N CYS A 341 -2.98 -25.24 1.14
CA CYS A 341 -2.34 -24.77 2.36
C CYS A 341 -1.09 -23.99 1.99
N SER A 342 -1.04 -22.70 2.27
CA SER A 342 0.10 -21.84 2.02
C SER A 342 1.31 -22.27 2.85
N ARG A 343 2.48 -21.72 2.50
CA ARG A 343 3.73 -21.90 3.25
C ARG A 343 3.67 -21.47 4.72
N TRP A 344 2.63 -20.73 5.10
CA TRP A 344 2.37 -20.22 6.44
C TRP A 344 1.29 -21.00 7.19
N GLY A 345 0.80 -22.11 6.63
CA GLY A 345 -0.24 -22.94 7.26
C GLY A 345 -1.67 -22.41 7.07
N TYR A 346 -1.93 -21.53 6.09
CA TYR A 346 -3.27 -20.99 5.84
C TYR A 346 -3.91 -21.59 4.60
N CYS A 347 -5.20 -21.89 4.67
CA CYS A 347 -5.96 -22.42 3.54
C CYS A 347 -6.50 -21.31 2.64
N GLY A 348 -6.40 -21.47 1.32
CA GLY A 348 -6.96 -20.54 0.34
C GLY A 348 -6.69 -20.96 -1.10
N THR A 349 -6.99 -20.08 -2.06
CA THR A 349 -6.76 -20.29 -3.49
C THR A 349 -5.93 -19.15 -4.09
N GLY A 350 -5.33 -19.37 -5.26
CA GLY A 350 -4.41 -18.43 -5.90
C GLY A 350 -2.97 -18.57 -5.41
N ASP A 351 -2.02 -17.89 -6.05
CA ASP A 351 -0.59 -18.13 -5.90
C ASP A 351 -0.04 -17.89 -4.49
N ASP A 352 -0.67 -17.04 -3.68
CA ASP A 352 -0.29 -16.85 -2.26
C ASP A 352 -0.49 -18.11 -1.40
N TYR A 353 -1.44 -18.97 -1.80
CA TYR A 353 -1.80 -20.19 -1.07
C TYR A 353 -1.33 -21.44 -1.81
N CYS A 354 -1.50 -21.45 -3.13
CA CYS A 354 -1.18 -22.56 -4.00
C CYS A 354 0.23 -22.47 -4.57
N GLY A 355 0.84 -21.30 -4.62
CA GLY A 355 2.16 -21.08 -5.23
C GLY A 355 3.33 -21.52 -4.34
N THR A 356 4.44 -20.77 -4.41
CA THR A 356 5.71 -21.16 -3.80
C THR A 356 5.59 -21.45 -2.30
N GLY A 357 5.99 -22.68 -1.91
CA GLY A 357 5.98 -23.14 -0.53
C GLY A 357 4.62 -23.68 -0.03
N CYS A 358 3.62 -23.79 -0.90
CA CYS A 358 2.37 -24.49 -0.59
C CYS A 358 2.64 -25.89 0.00
N GLN A 359 2.04 -26.16 1.17
CA GLN A 359 2.29 -27.33 2.01
C GLN A 359 1.34 -28.51 1.70
N GLN A 360 0.10 -28.25 1.28
CA GLN A 360 -0.95 -29.25 1.02
C GLN A 360 -2.00 -28.72 0.03
N GLY A 361 -2.84 -29.60 -0.53
CA GLY A 361 -3.90 -29.22 -1.49
C GLY A 361 -3.40 -29.14 -2.93
N SER A 362 -4.16 -28.46 -3.81
CA SER A 362 -3.84 -28.32 -5.24
C SER A 362 -2.76 -27.26 -5.48
N CYS A 363 -1.60 -27.42 -4.84
CA CYS A 363 -0.47 -26.52 -5.02
C CYS A 363 -0.09 -26.42 -6.51
N ASN A 364 0.16 -25.20 -6.98
CA ASN A 364 0.75 -24.94 -8.27
C ASN A 364 2.06 -25.72 -8.41
N PRO A 365 2.36 -26.25 -9.60
CA PRO A 365 3.67 -26.81 -9.84
C PRO A 365 4.73 -25.74 -9.53
N PRO A 366 5.84 -26.12 -8.87
CA PRO A 366 6.91 -25.17 -8.61
C PRO A 366 7.39 -24.56 -9.93
N PRO A 367 7.84 -23.29 -9.91
CA PRO A 367 8.34 -22.62 -11.11
C PRO A 367 9.40 -23.48 -11.81
N ALA A 368 9.41 -23.47 -13.14
CA ALA A 368 10.41 -24.21 -13.90
C ALA A 368 11.80 -23.71 -13.52
N LEU A 369 12.62 -24.64 -13.01
CA LEU A 369 14.01 -24.36 -12.67
C LEU A 369 14.90 -24.60 -13.89
N ASN A 370 15.82 -23.69 -14.14
CA ASN A 370 16.91 -23.93 -15.07
C ASN A 370 18.08 -24.63 -14.35
N ASN A 371 19.08 -25.04 -15.14
CA ASN A 371 20.24 -25.79 -14.68
C ASN A 371 21.49 -24.91 -14.48
N VAL A 372 21.34 -23.59 -14.33
CA VAL A 372 22.51 -22.75 -14.05
C VAL A 372 23.10 -23.09 -12.69
N SER A 373 24.42 -22.95 -12.60
CA SER A 373 25.16 -22.98 -11.34
C SER A 373 25.24 -21.55 -10.81
N VAL A 374 24.62 -21.28 -9.66
CA VAL A 374 24.77 -19.97 -8.99
C VAL A 374 26.24 -19.69 -8.66
N ALA A 375 27.02 -20.73 -8.38
CA ALA A 375 28.46 -20.60 -8.19
C ALA A 375 29.19 -20.15 -9.47
N ASP A 376 28.71 -20.53 -10.65
CA ASP A 376 29.35 -20.15 -11.92
C ASP A 376 28.97 -18.71 -12.31
N ILE A 377 27.82 -18.20 -11.86
CA ILE A 377 27.40 -16.81 -12.05
C ILE A 377 28.09 -15.90 -11.01
N VAL A 378 27.98 -16.26 -9.73
CA VAL A 378 28.67 -15.56 -8.63
C VAL A 378 30.09 -16.08 -8.58
N THR A 379 30.95 -15.64 -9.48
CA THR A 379 32.37 -16.05 -9.51
C THR A 379 33.14 -15.43 -8.33
N PRO A 380 34.34 -15.95 -7.99
CA PRO A 380 35.23 -15.27 -7.06
C PRO A 380 35.50 -13.82 -7.46
N GLU A 381 35.67 -13.55 -8.76
CA GLU A 381 35.93 -12.22 -9.29
C GLU A 381 34.73 -11.28 -9.08
N PHE A 382 33.51 -11.73 -9.36
CA PHE A 382 32.30 -10.94 -9.13
C PHE A 382 32.12 -10.61 -7.64
N PHE A 383 32.21 -11.64 -6.78
CA PHE A 383 32.00 -11.46 -5.34
C PHE A 383 33.08 -10.58 -4.70
N ASN A 384 34.36 -10.83 -5.02
CA ASN A 384 35.47 -10.03 -4.50
C ASN A 384 35.47 -8.61 -5.09
N GLY A 385 34.98 -8.43 -6.32
CA GLY A 385 34.81 -7.11 -6.93
C GLY A 385 33.89 -6.19 -6.13
N ILE A 386 32.86 -6.73 -5.46
CA ILE A 386 32.03 -5.96 -4.52
C ILE A 386 32.85 -5.60 -3.28
N LEU A 387 33.49 -6.58 -2.66
CA LEU A 387 34.29 -6.40 -1.45
C LEU A 387 35.43 -5.38 -1.62
N ASP A 388 36.11 -5.40 -2.77
CA ASP A 388 37.28 -4.57 -3.06
C ASP A 388 36.95 -3.07 -3.22
N VAL A 389 35.67 -2.71 -3.29
CA VAL A 389 35.22 -1.31 -3.19
C VAL A 389 35.24 -0.82 -1.73
N ALA A 390 35.04 -1.71 -0.76
CA ALA A 390 35.07 -1.36 0.66
C ALA A 390 36.50 -1.12 1.15
N GLU A 391 36.69 -0.12 2.01
CA GLU A 391 37.98 0.20 2.62
C GLU A 391 38.57 -0.99 3.39
N ASP A 392 39.89 -1.13 3.42
CA ASP A 392 40.58 -2.22 4.10
C ASP A 392 40.22 -2.36 5.60
N SER A 393 39.80 -1.25 6.23
CA SER A 393 39.36 -1.22 7.64
C SER A 393 37.94 -1.72 7.88
N CYS A 394 37.17 -1.99 6.83
CA CYS A 394 35.80 -2.49 6.96
C CYS A 394 35.76 -3.88 7.60
N GLU A 395 35.00 -4.02 8.68
CA GLU A 395 34.86 -5.26 9.44
C GLU A 395 34.32 -6.42 8.59
N GLY A 396 33.41 -6.14 7.67
CA GLY A 396 32.76 -7.15 6.85
C GLY A 396 33.69 -7.83 5.84
N ARG A 397 34.87 -7.27 5.54
CA ARG A 397 35.84 -7.84 4.58
C ARG A 397 36.32 -9.24 4.96
N ASN A 398 36.46 -9.50 6.26
CA ASN A 398 36.91 -10.81 6.76
C ASN A 398 35.73 -11.71 7.17
N PHE A 399 34.52 -11.17 7.19
CA PHE A 399 33.32 -11.88 7.62
C PHE A 399 32.56 -12.46 6.42
N TYR A 400 32.28 -11.64 5.40
CA TYR A 400 31.54 -12.07 4.22
C TYR A 400 32.45 -12.81 3.25
N THR A 401 32.17 -14.10 3.05
CA THR A 401 32.90 -14.92 2.08
C THR A 401 31.95 -15.52 1.05
N ARG A 402 32.43 -15.65 -0.17
CA ARG A 402 31.70 -16.34 -1.24
C ARG A 402 31.31 -17.77 -0.85
N SER A 403 32.18 -18.47 -0.13
CA SER A 403 31.88 -19.82 0.38
C SER A 403 30.70 -19.82 1.35
N ALA A 404 30.63 -18.85 2.27
CA ALA A 404 29.51 -18.73 3.20
C ALA A 404 28.20 -18.40 2.46
N PHE A 405 28.26 -17.53 1.44
CA PHE A 405 27.11 -17.26 0.57
C PHE A 405 26.63 -18.54 -0.13
N LEU A 406 27.52 -19.29 -0.78
CA LEU A 406 27.14 -20.52 -1.49
C LEU A 406 26.63 -21.61 -0.56
N GLU A 407 27.20 -21.74 0.64
CA GLU A 407 26.69 -22.66 1.68
C GLU A 407 25.29 -22.27 2.16
N ALA A 408 25.02 -20.97 2.29
CA ALA A 408 23.71 -20.46 2.68
C ALA A 408 22.58 -20.79 1.69
N LEU A 409 22.90 -21.08 0.42
CA LEU A 409 21.91 -21.43 -0.61
C LEU A 409 21.34 -22.85 -0.47
N GLY A 410 21.95 -23.73 0.33
CA GLY A 410 21.53 -25.13 0.46
C GLY A 410 20.01 -25.34 0.68
N PRO A 411 19.36 -24.59 1.59
CA PRO A 411 17.91 -24.65 1.80
C PRO A 411 17.05 -23.97 0.71
N TYR A 412 17.66 -23.25 -0.24
CA TYR A 412 16.98 -22.38 -1.21
C TYR A 412 17.35 -22.74 -2.66
N PRO A 413 17.08 -23.98 -3.12
CA PRO A 413 17.52 -24.45 -4.44
C PRO A 413 16.89 -23.69 -5.62
N GLN A 414 15.82 -22.90 -5.39
CA GLN A 414 15.22 -22.05 -6.41
C GLN A 414 15.91 -20.68 -6.58
N PHE A 415 16.71 -20.23 -5.61
CA PHE A 415 17.36 -18.92 -5.69
C PHE A 415 18.29 -18.86 -6.91
N GLY A 416 18.10 -17.84 -7.75
CA GLY A 416 18.89 -17.64 -8.97
C GLY A 416 18.66 -18.71 -10.02
N ARG A 417 17.56 -19.47 -9.97
CA ARG A 417 17.30 -20.61 -10.88
C ARG A 417 15.88 -20.66 -11.45
N ILE A 418 15.03 -19.71 -11.10
CA ILE A 418 13.66 -19.64 -11.65
C ILE A 418 13.71 -18.99 -13.04
N GLY A 419 13.05 -19.62 -14.03
CA GLY A 419 12.93 -19.04 -15.37
C GLY A 419 14.16 -19.25 -16.25
N THR A 420 14.49 -18.26 -17.06
CA THR A 420 15.62 -18.30 -18.02
C THR A 420 16.96 -18.03 -17.35
N VAL A 421 18.07 -18.25 -18.06
CA VAL A 421 19.42 -17.88 -17.59
C VAL A 421 19.51 -16.36 -17.35
N ASP A 422 18.85 -15.56 -18.17
CA ASP A 422 18.79 -14.11 -17.99
C ASP A 422 18.02 -13.74 -16.72
N ASP A 423 16.96 -14.47 -16.37
CA ASP A 423 16.24 -14.27 -15.11
C ASP A 423 17.13 -14.61 -13.90
N SER A 424 17.93 -15.67 -14.00
CA SER A 424 18.94 -16.01 -13.00
C SER A 424 19.97 -14.89 -12.81
N ASN A 425 20.50 -14.34 -13.92
CA ASN A 425 21.46 -13.25 -13.86
C ASN A 425 20.84 -11.98 -13.26
N ARG A 426 19.60 -11.64 -13.64
CA ARG A 426 18.87 -10.49 -13.06
C ARG A 426 18.57 -10.67 -11.57
N GLU A 427 18.11 -11.84 -11.14
CA GLU A 427 17.85 -12.11 -9.73
C GLU A 427 19.12 -11.99 -8.89
N ILE A 428 20.23 -12.56 -9.37
CA ILE A 428 21.53 -12.49 -8.68
C ILE A 428 22.04 -11.05 -8.65
N ALA A 429 21.99 -10.32 -9.76
CA ALA A 429 22.35 -8.89 -9.80
C ALA A 429 21.50 -8.06 -8.83
N ALA A 430 20.19 -8.27 -8.80
CA ALA A 430 19.28 -7.55 -7.92
C ALA A 430 19.57 -7.84 -6.44
N PHE A 431 19.80 -9.10 -6.08
CA PHE A 431 20.15 -9.50 -4.72
C PHE A 431 21.44 -8.78 -4.27
N PHE A 432 22.50 -8.86 -5.07
CA PHE A 432 23.78 -8.24 -4.70
C PHE A 432 23.73 -6.71 -4.74
N ALA A 433 22.92 -6.08 -5.60
CA ALA A 433 22.74 -4.63 -5.62
C ALA A 433 22.12 -4.11 -4.32
N HIS A 434 21.11 -4.82 -3.80
CA HIS A 434 20.53 -4.50 -2.50
C HIS A 434 21.50 -4.77 -1.36
N VAL A 435 22.16 -5.92 -1.36
CA VAL A 435 23.16 -6.24 -0.33
C VAL A 435 24.26 -5.17 -0.27
N THR A 436 24.74 -4.74 -1.44
CA THR A 436 25.76 -3.70 -1.56
C THR A 436 25.26 -2.38 -0.99
N HIS A 437 24.01 -2.02 -1.26
CA HIS A 437 23.40 -0.84 -0.70
C HIS A 437 23.31 -0.91 0.84
N GLU A 438 22.75 -1.99 1.38
CA GLU A 438 22.50 -2.14 2.82
C GLU A 438 23.78 -2.18 3.65
N THR A 439 24.84 -2.78 3.12
CA THR A 439 26.10 -3.01 3.85
C THR A 439 27.20 -2.03 3.50
N GLY A 440 27.00 -1.17 2.49
CA GLY A 440 28.06 -0.35 1.92
C GLY A 440 29.18 -1.21 1.34
N HIS A 441 28.87 -2.07 0.36
CA HIS A 441 29.81 -3.00 -0.27
C HIS A 441 30.40 -4.04 0.69
N PHE A 442 29.56 -4.68 1.50
CA PHE A 442 29.98 -5.61 2.55
C PHE A 442 30.89 -4.98 3.61
N CYS A 443 30.81 -3.66 3.83
CA CYS A 443 31.62 -3.01 4.85
C CYS A 443 31.12 -3.30 6.26
N TYR A 444 29.80 -3.14 6.47
CA TYR A 444 29.15 -3.24 7.77
C TYR A 444 28.49 -4.59 7.98
N ILE A 445 28.71 -5.18 9.15
CA ILE A 445 28.02 -6.41 9.58
C ILE A 445 26.76 -6.05 10.38
N GLU A 446 26.86 -5.00 11.21
CA GLU A 446 25.77 -4.46 12.01
C GLU A 446 25.46 -3.01 11.61
N GLU A 447 24.21 -2.60 11.83
CA GLU A 447 23.76 -1.23 11.61
C GLU A 447 24.58 -0.23 12.43
N ILE A 448 24.99 0.87 11.80
CA ILE A 448 25.72 1.96 12.47
C ILE A 448 24.86 2.53 13.61
N ASN A 449 25.37 2.43 14.85
CA ASN A 449 24.68 2.80 16.08
C ASN A 449 23.39 1.98 16.36
N GLY A 450 23.22 0.80 15.76
CA GLY A 450 22.03 -0.04 15.93
C GLY A 450 21.73 -0.38 17.39
N ALA A 451 22.76 -0.64 18.20
CA ALA A 451 22.60 -0.92 19.64
C ALA A 451 21.99 0.21 20.47
N SER A 452 21.89 1.44 19.91
CA SER A 452 21.21 2.57 20.55
C SER A 452 19.72 2.69 20.18
N ARG A 453 19.23 1.80 19.31
CA ARG A 453 17.86 1.80 18.78
C ARG A 453 17.13 0.53 19.25
N ASP A 454 15.82 0.64 19.44
CA ASP A 454 15.01 -0.41 20.09
C ASP A 454 14.68 -1.56 19.14
N TYR A 455 14.23 -1.26 17.91
CA TYR A 455 13.83 -2.23 16.88
C TYR A 455 12.98 -3.39 17.43
N CYS A 456 12.13 -3.11 18.40
CA CYS A 456 11.26 -4.09 19.04
C CYS A 456 9.81 -3.61 18.90
N ASP A 457 8.97 -4.43 18.27
CA ASP A 457 7.52 -4.29 18.40
C ASP A 457 7.07 -5.10 19.61
N GLU A 458 6.93 -4.44 20.76
CA GLU A 458 6.43 -5.04 22.01
C GLU A 458 5.00 -5.59 21.88
N THR A 459 4.26 -5.18 20.84
CA THR A 459 2.90 -5.66 20.61
C THR A 459 2.85 -7.01 19.87
N ASN A 460 4.00 -7.49 19.37
CA ASN A 460 4.10 -8.79 18.72
C ASN A 460 4.22 -9.92 19.76
N THR A 461 3.11 -10.63 19.98
CA THR A 461 3.05 -11.74 20.95
C THR A 461 3.54 -13.08 20.40
N GLN A 462 3.64 -13.23 19.08
CA GLN A 462 4.15 -14.44 18.44
C GLN A 462 5.68 -14.50 18.52
N TYR A 463 6.33 -13.36 18.32
CA TYR A 463 7.78 -13.19 18.40
C TYR A 463 8.12 -12.13 19.45
N PRO A 464 7.90 -12.42 20.75
CA PRO A 464 8.06 -11.43 21.82
C PRO A 464 9.50 -10.97 21.93
N CYS A 465 9.68 -9.69 22.22
CA CYS A 465 11.01 -9.14 22.44
C CYS A 465 11.64 -9.70 23.72
N ASN A 466 12.91 -10.08 23.62
CA ASN A 466 13.74 -10.33 24.78
C ASN A 466 14.26 -8.97 25.31
N PRO A 467 13.97 -8.61 26.57
CA PRO A 467 14.31 -7.29 27.11
C PRO A 467 15.82 -7.02 27.21
N ASN A 468 16.67 -8.04 27.03
CA ASN A 468 18.13 -7.92 27.04
C ASN A 468 18.74 -7.94 25.64
N LYS A 469 17.92 -7.88 24.58
CA LYS A 469 18.36 -7.99 23.19
C LYS A 469 17.82 -6.85 22.35
N GLY A 470 18.57 -6.52 21.28
CA GLY A 470 18.16 -5.54 20.28
C GLY A 470 18.15 -6.16 18.89
N TYR A 471 17.14 -5.82 18.10
CA TYR A 471 16.89 -6.38 16.77
C TYR A 471 17.18 -5.38 15.64
N TYR A 472 18.21 -4.55 15.81
CA TYR A 472 18.71 -3.65 14.77
C TYR A 472 19.30 -4.40 13.57
N GLY A 473 19.59 -3.67 12.50
CA GLY A 473 20.07 -4.24 11.24
C GLY A 473 21.31 -5.10 11.41
N ARG A 474 21.27 -6.34 10.90
CA ARG A 474 22.45 -7.21 10.78
C ARG A 474 22.47 -7.96 9.45
N GLY A 475 23.68 -8.27 9.00
CA GLY A 475 23.89 -9.10 7.83
C GLY A 475 23.65 -8.38 6.51
N PRO A 476 23.69 -9.13 5.38
CA PRO A 476 23.67 -8.58 4.03
C PRO A 476 22.41 -7.78 3.69
N ILE A 477 21.26 -8.12 4.27
CA ILE A 477 19.99 -7.41 4.04
C ILE A 477 19.62 -6.46 5.19
N GLN A 478 20.52 -6.29 6.16
CA GLN A 478 20.28 -5.53 7.40
C GLN A 478 18.96 -5.95 8.08
N LEU A 479 18.79 -7.26 8.30
CA LEU A 479 17.59 -7.84 8.92
C LEU A 479 17.31 -7.11 10.24
N SER A 480 16.10 -6.56 10.37
CA SER A 480 15.70 -5.70 11.48
C SER A 480 14.34 -6.13 12.02
N TRP A 481 14.07 -5.82 13.30
CA TRP A 481 12.85 -6.12 14.05
C TRP A 481 12.65 -7.57 14.50
N ASN A 482 12.16 -7.75 15.73
CA ASN A 482 11.82 -9.04 16.35
C ASN A 482 10.91 -9.91 15.45
N PHE A 483 9.97 -9.29 14.74
CA PHE A 483 9.06 -10.00 13.84
C PHE A 483 9.71 -10.52 12.56
N ASN A 484 10.95 -10.14 12.24
CA ASN A 484 11.74 -10.75 11.18
C ASN A 484 12.77 -11.75 11.74
N TYR A 485 13.42 -11.41 12.86
CA TYR A 485 14.39 -12.31 13.50
C TYR A 485 13.78 -13.62 13.98
N GLY A 486 12.59 -13.57 14.59
CA GLY A 486 11.87 -14.76 15.06
C GLY A 486 11.62 -15.79 13.94
N PRO A 487 10.85 -15.46 12.88
CA PRO A 487 10.55 -16.40 11.81
C PRO A 487 11.77 -16.78 10.96
N ALA A 488 12.76 -15.89 10.81
CA ALA A 488 14.04 -16.25 10.19
C ALA A 488 14.75 -17.33 11.02
N GLY A 489 14.82 -17.14 12.35
CA GLY A 489 15.37 -18.10 13.30
C GLY A 489 14.74 -19.48 13.20
N GLU A 490 13.40 -19.54 13.21
CA GLU A 490 12.65 -20.78 13.06
C GLU A 490 12.91 -21.48 11.72
N SER A 491 12.99 -20.71 10.62
CA SER A 491 13.19 -21.27 9.29
C SER A 491 14.63 -21.75 9.03
N ILE A 492 15.62 -21.08 9.62
CA ILE A 492 17.05 -21.27 9.31
C ILE A 492 17.72 -22.19 10.34
N GLY A 493 17.16 -22.27 11.55
CA GLY A 493 17.69 -23.07 12.66
C GLY A 493 18.64 -22.30 13.57
N PHE A 494 18.34 -21.04 13.88
CA PHE A 494 19.04 -20.28 14.93
C PHE A 494 18.06 -19.58 15.87
N ASP A 495 18.50 -19.22 17.08
CA ASP A 495 17.65 -18.51 18.03
C ASP A 495 17.63 -17.00 17.73
N GLY A 496 16.74 -16.58 16.83
CA GLY A 496 16.63 -15.18 16.43
C GLY A 496 16.16 -14.23 17.53
N LEU A 497 15.42 -14.71 18.54
CA LEU A 497 14.88 -13.85 19.59
C LEU A 497 15.81 -13.69 20.78
N ASN A 498 16.53 -14.74 21.17
CA ASN A 498 17.45 -14.71 22.31
C ASN A 498 18.93 -14.66 21.92
N SER A 499 19.26 -14.90 20.64
CA SER A 499 20.63 -14.79 20.12
C SER A 499 20.67 -14.08 18.74
N PRO A 500 20.02 -12.91 18.56
CA PRO A 500 20.02 -12.19 17.28
C PRO A 500 21.43 -11.81 16.78
N GLU A 501 22.40 -11.67 17.69
CA GLU A 501 23.81 -11.46 17.36
C GLU A 501 24.45 -12.60 16.55
N THR A 502 23.81 -13.77 16.47
CA THR A 502 24.26 -14.88 15.61
C THR A 502 24.38 -14.42 14.15
N VAL A 503 23.49 -13.52 13.70
CA VAL A 503 23.51 -12.96 12.33
C VAL A 503 24.77 -12.14 12.06
N ALA A 504 25.41 -11.60 13.09
CA ALA A 504 26.65 -10.82 13.00
C ALA A 504 27.92 -11.62 13.35
N THR A 505 27.79 -12.88 13.78
CA THR A 505 28.92 -13.69 14.26
C THR A 505 29.12 -14.98 13.47
N ASP A 506 28.08 -15.47 12.78
CA ASP A 506 28.14 -16.60 11.87
C ASP A 506 27.84 -16.13 10.43
N PRO A 507 28.83 -16.14 9.51
CA PRO A 507 28.64 -15.63 8.15
C PRO A 507 27.70 -16.48 7.30
N VAL A 508 27.57 -17.79 7.58
CA VAL A 508 26.61 -18.65 6.88
C VAL A 508 25.20 -18.31 7.33
N ILE A 509 24.96 -18.15 8.63
CA ILE A 509 23.66 -17.70 9.15
C ILE A 509 23.34 -16.29 8.65
N SER A 510 24.34 -15.40 8.58
CA SER A 510 24.19 -14.05 8.02
C SER A 510 23.68 -14.07 6.58
N PHE A 511 24.27 -14.90 5.71
CA PHE A 511 23.74 -15.05 4.35
C PHE A 511 22.40 -15.78 4.31
N LYS A 512 22.16 -16.77 5.18
CA LYS A 512 20.87 -17.46 5.23
C LYS A 512 19.74 -16.51 5.59
N THR A 513 19.93 -15.52 6.47
CA THR A 513 18.88 -14.53 6.76
C THR A 513 18.59 -13.63 5.57
N ALA A 514 19.62 -13.23 4.81
CA ALA A 514 19.44 -12.44 3.60
C ALA A 514 18.69 -13.22 2.50
N VAL A 515 19.08 -14.48 2.24
CA VAL A 515 18.43 -15.33 1.24
C VAL A 515 17.02 -15.72 1.70
N TRP A 516 16.81 -15.96 3.01
CA TRP A 516 15.48 -16.16 3.57
C TRP A 516 14.59 -14.95 3.30
N TYR A 517 15.04 -13.74 3.63
CA TYR A 517 14.26 -12.54 3.39
C TYR A 517 13.97 -12.36 1.90
N TRP A 518 14.99 -12.58 1.06
CA TRP A 518 14.85 -12.51 -0.40
C TRP A 518 13.77 -13.46 -0.91
N VAL A 519 13.87 -14.75 -0.62
CA VAL A 519 12.93 -15.78 -1.11
C VAL A 519 11.51 -15.59 -0.55
N ASN A 520 11.37 -15.01 0.64
CA ASN A 520 10.05 -14.78 1.26
C ASN A 520 9.39 -13.46 0.84
N SER A 521 10.17 -12.40 0.65
CA SER A 521 9.65 -11.03 0.54
C SER A 521 9.92 -10.39 -0.83
N VAL A 522 11.01 -10.78 -1.51
CA VAL A 522 11.50 -10.09 -2.72
C VAL A 522 11.34 -10.92 -3.99
N GLN A 523 11.75 -12.19 -3.97
CA GLN A 523 11.63 -13.11 -5.11
C GLN A 523 10.21 -13.14 -5.72
N PRO A 524 9.11 -13.11 -4.93
CA PRO A 524 7.75 -13.09 -5.50
C PRO A 524 7.43 -11.85 -6.37
N VAL A 525 8.18 -10.76 -6.26
CA VAL A 525 7.94 -9.51 -7.01
C VAL A 525 9.00 -9.17 -8.05
N ILE A 526 10.03 -10.01 -8.21
CA ILE A 526 11.12 -9.76 -9.18
C ILE A 526 10.58 -9.55 -10.60
N SER A 527 9.54 -10.29 -10.99
CA SER A 527 8.91 -10.18 -12.32
C SER A 527 8.27 -8.81 -12.59
N GLN A 528 8.05 -7.99 -11.57
CA GLN A 528 7.50 -6.63 -11.69
C GLN A 528 8.58 -5.59 -12.01
N GLY A 529 9.87 -5.95 -11.86
CA GLY A 529 11.04 -5.09 -12.10
C GLY A 529 11.77 -4.71 -10.81
N PHE A 530 12.97 -4.12 -10.95
CA PHE A 530 13.85 -3.80 -9.82
C PHE A 530 13.26 -2.75 -8.86
N GLY A 531 12.39 -1.85 -9.33
CA GLY A 531 11.66 -0.93 -8.46
C GLY A 531 10.76 -1.66 -7.45
N ALA A 532 10.18 -2.80 -7.85
CA ALA A 532 9.37 -3.61 -6.94
C ALA A 532 10.22 -4.31 -5.87
N THR A 533 11.47 -4.67 -6.17
CA THR A 533 12.40 -5.25 -5.19
C THR A 533 12.86 -4.20 -4.17
N ILE A 534 13.12 -2.95 -4.60
CA ILE A 534 13.35 -1.81 -3.69
C ILE A 534 12.13 -1.63 -2.76
N ARG A 535 10.92 -1.63 -3.33
CA ARG A 535 9.68 -1.47 -2.56
C ARG A 535 9.47 -2.58 -1.53
N ALA A 536 9.81 -3.82 -1.89
CA ALA A 536 9.70 -4.95 -0.98
C ALA A 536 10.67 -4.87 0.21
N ILE A 537 11.84 -4.25 0.03
CA ILE A 537 12.86 -4.12 1.07
C ILE A 537 12.62 -2.89 1.95
N ASN A 538 12.42 -1.71 1.36
CA ASN A 538 12.33 -0.46 2.11
C ASN A 538 11.37 0.57 1.51
N GLY A 539 10.28 0.10 0.90
CA GLY A 539 9.40 0.96 0.11
C GLY A 539 8.78 2.14 0.87
N ALA A 540 8.47 1.97 2.15
CA ALA A 540 7.87 3.02 2.97
C ALA A 540 8.81 4.23 3.20
N LEU A 541 10.13 4.03 3.11
CA LEU A 541 11.12 5.08 3.34
C LEU A 541 11.73 5.61 2.03
N GLU A 542 11.73 4.81 0.96
CA GLU A 542 12.48 5.13 -0.26
C GLU A 542 11.60 5.44 -1.47
N CYS A 543 10.51 4.71 -1.68
CA CYS A 543 9.68 4.84 -2.87
C CYS A 543 8.71 6.03 -2.79
N ASP A 544 8.03 6.32 -3.90
CA ASP A 544 6.99 7.34 -4.03
C ASP A 544 7.47 8.75 -3.64
N GLY A 545 8.74 9.03 -3.95
CA GLY A 545 9.39 10.30 -3.61
C GLY A 545 9.96 10.38 -2.19
N GLY A 546 9.90 9.29 -1.41
CA GLY A 546 10.43 9.25 -0.04
C GLY A 546 11.93 9.51 0.03
N ASN A 547 12.72 8.77 -0.77
CA ASN A 547 14.15 9.02 -0.88
C ASN A 547 14.70 8.66 -2.28
N PRO A 548 14.47 9.51 -3.28
CA PRO A 548 14.87 9.24 -4.66
C PRO A 548 16.38 9.01 -4.85
N ALA A 549 17.22 9.65 -4.02
CA ALA A 549 18.67 9.48 -4.10
C ALA A 549 19.12 8.08 -3.67
N THR A 550 18.44 7.49 -2.68
CA THR A 550 18.70 6.14 -2.19
C THR A 550 18.20 5.09 -3.20
N VAL A 551 17.01 5.31 -3.77
CA VAL A 551 16.48 4.51 -4.90
C VAL A 551 17.48 4.52 -6.05
N GLU A 552 17.92 5.70 -6.49
CA GLU A 552 18.85 5.81 -7.62
C GLU A 552 20.16 5.06 -7.35
N ARG A 553 20.69 5.14 -6.14
CA ARG A 553 21.91 4.39 -5.77
C ARG A 553 21.72 2.87 -5.87
N ARG A 554 20.56 2.33 -5.49
CA ARG A 554 20.26 0.89 -5.68
C ARG A 554 20.22 0.55 -7.16
N VAL A 555 19.60 1.42 -7.97
CA VAL A 555 19.49 1.24 -9.43
C VAL A 555 20.85 1.26 -10.10
N GLU A 556 21.75 2.16 -9.68
CA GLU A 556 23.13 2.23 -10.17
C GLU A 556 23.88 0.91 -9.93
N TYR A 557 23.82 0.35 -8.71
CA TYR A 557 24.43 -0.95 -8.42
C TYR A 557 23.82 -2.08 -9.25
N TYR A 558 22.49 -2.09 -9.41
CA TYR A 558 21.82 -3.12 -10.19
C TYR A 558 22.21 -3.08 -11.67
N ILE A 559 22.25 -1.90 -12.28
CA ILE A 559 22.70 -1.73 -13.66
C ILE A 559 24.15 -2.18 -13.80
N ASP A 560 25.03 -1.79 -12.87
CA ASP A 560 26.43 -2.21 -12.90
C ASP A 560 26.57 -3.74 -12.84
N TYR A 561 25.86 -4.40 -11.92
CA TYR A 561 25.92 -5.86 -11.80
C TYR A 561 25.27 -6.59 -12.97
N CYS A 562 24.18 -6.06 -13.54
CA CYS A 562 23.62 -6.58 -14.78
C CYS A 562 24.63 -6.48 -15.94
N ASN A 563 25.38 -5.37 -16.04
CA ASN A 563 26.43 -5.23 -17.05
C ASN A 563 27.56 -6.24 -16.84
N GLN A 564 28.00 -6.45 -15.61
CA GLN A 564 29.03 -7.45 -15.28
C GLN A 564 28.57 -8.89 -15.61
N LEU A 565 27.29 -9.19 -15.40
CA LEU A 565 26.68 -10.49 -15.72
C LEU A 565 26.20 -10.61 -17.17
N GLY A 566 26.34 -9.55 -17.97
CA GLY A 566 25.98 -9.55 -19.39
C GLY A 566 24.49 -9.69 -19.67
N VAL A 567 23.62 -9.11 -18.83
CA VAL A 567 22.16 -9.19 -18.96
C VAL A 567 21.52 -7.80 -19.01
N ASP A 568 20.41 -7.67 -19.75
CA ASP A 568 19.59 -6.45 -19.74
C ASP A 568 18.88 -6.27 -18.38
N PRO A 569 18.98 -5.09 -17.72
CA PRO A 569 18.33 -4.83 -16.44
C PRO A 569 16.80 -4.95 -16.44
N GLY A 570 16.17 -4.84 -17.61
CA GLY A 570 14.73 -4.80 -17.77
C GLY A 570 14.11 -3.44 -17.46
N PRO A 571 12.78 -3.32 -17.65
CA PRO A 571 12.03 -2.11 -17.33
C PRO A 571 11.75 -1.96 -15.82
N ASN A 572 11.08 -0.86 -15.44
CA ASN A 572 10.57 -0.61 -14.08
C ASN A 572 11.66 -0.64 -13.01
N LEU A 573 12.78 0.04 -13.26
CA LEU A 573 13.92 0.05 -12.35
C LEU A 573 13.69 0.85 -11.06
N ARG A 574 12.71 1.77 -11.06
CA ARG A 574 12.47 2.72 -9.98
C ARG A 574 11.11 2.51 -9.34
N CYS A 575 11.05 2.91 -8.07
CA CYS A 575 9.86 3.19 -7.29
C CYS A 575 10.10 4.57 -6.64
#